data_AF-A0A416JH42-F1
#
_entry.id   AF-A0A416JH42-F1
#
_cell.length_a   1.000
_cell.length_b   1.000
_cell.length_c   1.000
_cell.angle_alpha   90.00
_cell.angle_beta   90.00
_cell.angle_gamma   90.00
#
_symmetry.space_group_name_H-M   'P 1'
#
loop_
_entity.id
_entity.type
_entity.pdbx_description
1 polymer ?
#
loop_
_entity_poly.entity_id
_entity_poly.type
_entity_poly.pdbx_seq_one_letter_code
_entity_poly.pdbx_strand_id
1 'polypeptide(L)'
;MEEEKKELPKKRWFGRGIYGSKDVPIRILDGLIAFLIVLTVALTAVFAINGGYVVSFDTDGGEAIESQKLRHGSFVEDPGTPMKAGYEFEGWFYGPDLENPWYFDINKVSEDVTLTARWTPAKVTVRFDLDGGIWSEADQEKMSAGTAAGADSLEVTFGENYGVLPVPVKEGAVFDGWRYSGQNITEDTKVTVNGEHLLTAQWK
;
A
#
# COMPACT_ATOMS: atom_id res chain seq x y z
N MET A 1 98.74 -7.25 28.60
CA MET A 1 98.11 -7.00 27.29
C MET A 1 97.85 -8.38 26.72
N GLU A 2 96.63 -8.80 26.44
CA GLU A 2 95.58 -8.10 25.70
C GLU A 2 94.19 -8.39 26.28
N GLU A 3 93.27 -7.46 26.04
CA GLU A 3 91.90 -7.40 26.54
C GLU A 3 90.97 -8.45 25.93
N GLU A 4 90.12 -9.04 26.78
CA GLU A 4 88.99 -9.88 26.41
C GLU A 4 87.84 -8.99 25.89
N LYS A 5 87.53 -9.08 24.60
CA LYS A 5 86.40 -8.37 23.97
C LYS A 5 85.07 -8.98 24.44
N LYS A 6 84.40 -8.31 25.38
CA LYS A 6 83.02 -8.61 25.80
C LYS A 6 82.02 -8.22 24.71
N GLU A 7 81.34 -9.20 24.12
CA GLU A 7 80.16 -8.98 23.28
C GLU A 7 78.92 -8.74 24.17
N LEU A 8 78.20 -7.64 23.93
CA LEU A 8 76.97 -7.26 24.65
C LEU A 8 75.74 -7.99 24.06
N PRO A 9 74.80 -8.49 24.88
CA PRO A 9 73.62 -9.19 24.37
C PRO A 9 72.61 -8.22 23.72
N LYS A 10 72.20 -8.53 22.49
CA LYS A 10 71.17 -7.79 21.74
C LYS A 10 69.80 -7.90 22.42
N LYS A 11 69.32 -6.77 22.97
CA LYS A 11 67.98 -6.65 23.58
C LYS A 11 66.92 -6.67 22.48
N ARG A 12 66.15 -7.76 22.35
CA ARG A 12 64.98 -7.81 21.46
C ARG A 12 63.81 -7.05 22.11
N TRP A 13 63.50 -5.88 21.57
CA TRP A 13 62.36 -5.06 21.98
C TRP A 13 61.10 -5.58 21.29
N PHE A 14 60.25 -6.30 22.03
CA PHE A 14 58.86 -6.53 21.63
C PHE A 14 57.99 -5.76 22.62
N GLY A 15 57.08 -4.95 22.07
CA GLY A 15 56.26 -3.99 22.80
C GLY A 15 55.53 -4.64 23.97
N ARG A 16 55.57 -3.98 25.13
CA ARG A 16 54.71 -4.32 26.27
C ARG A 16 53.27 -4.01 25.88
N GLY A 17 52.58 -5.01 25.34
CA GLY A 17 51.14 -5.03 25.27
C GLY A 17 50.54 -5.01 26.68
N ILE A 18 49.22 -4.83 26.73
CA ILE A 18 48.34 -4.70 27.92
C ILE A 18 48.51 -5.78 29.01
N TYR A 19 49.34 -6.79 28.80
CA TYR A 19 49.62 -7.92 29.70
C TYR A 19 50.94 -7.81 30.48
N GLY A 20 51.65 -6.67 30.40
CA GLY A 20 53.02 -6.53 30.90
C GLY A 20 53.27 -6.58 32.42
N SER A 21 52.27 -6.85 33.27
CA SER A 21 52.47 -6.89 34.74
C SER A 21 51.58 -7.87 35.53
N LYS A 22 50.87 -8.80 34.87
CA LYS A 22 50.07 -9.82 35.55
C LYS A 22 50.29 -11.18 34.89
N ASP A 23 50.76 -12.16 35.66
CA ASP A 23 50.90 -13.55 35.21
C ASP A 23 49.50 -14.17 35.07
N VAL A 24 48.90 -14.05 33.89
CA VAL A 24 47.59 -14.67 33.61
C VAL A 24 47.82 -16.09 33.11
N PRO A 25 47.29 -17.12 33.79
CA PRO A 25 47.34 -18.49 33.31
C PRO A 25 46.67 -18.61 31.93
N ILE A 26 47.32 -19.32 30.99
CA ILE A 26 46.84 -19.52 29.62
C ILE A 26 45.39 -20.03 29.59
N ARG A 27 45.01 -20.91 30.53
CA ARG A 27 43.64 -21.46 30.65
C ARG A 27 42.58 -20.40 30.96
N ILE A 28 42.93 -19.34 31.69
CA ILE A 28 42.03 -18.22 31.97
C ILE A 28 41.87 -17.36 30.72
N LEU A 29 42.96 -17.15 29.97
CA LEU A 29 42.93 -16.42 28.70
C LEU A 29 42.08 -17.16 27.65
N ASP A 30 42.25 -18.48 27.52
CA ASP A 30 41.46 -19.31 26.60
C ASP A 30 39.98 -19.33 26.97
N GLY A 31 39.67 -19.40 28.27
CA GLY A 31 38.29 -19.30 28.77
C GLY A 31 37.65 -17.94 28.47
N LEU A 32 38.40 -16.85 28.63
CA LEU A 32 37.93 -15.50 28.29
C LEU A 32 37.73 -15.34 26.78
N ILE A 33 38.63 -15.88 25.94
CA ILE A 33 38.49 -15.84 24.48
C ILE A 33 37.26 -16.65 24.04
N ALA A 34 37.08 -17.87 24.55
CA ALA A 34 35.91 -18.69 24.24
C ALA A 34 34.60 -18.01 24.68
N PHE A 35 34.59 -17.42 25.88
CA PHE A 35 33.46 -16.64 26.37
C PHE A 35 33.16 -15.43 25.46
N LEU A 36 34.17 -14.67 25.04
CA LEU A 36 33.99 -13.53 24.15
C LEU A 36 33.50 -13.95 22.76
N ILE A 37 33.92 -15.11 22.24
CA ILE A 37 33.39 -15.64 20.97
C ILE A 37 31.92 -16.01 21.12
N VAL A 38 31.55 -16.73 22.18
CA VAL A 38 30.15 -17.11 22.43
C VAL A 38 29.29 -15.86 22.67
N LEU A 39 29.79 -14.88 23.42
CA LEU A 39 29.10 -13.62 23.69
C LEU A 39 28.91 -12.80 22.42
N THR A 40 29.92 -12.70 21.55
CA THR A 40 29.80 -11.98 20.27
C THR A 40 28.81 -12.66 19.33
N VAL A 41 28.82 -14.00 19.23
CA VAL A 41 27.82 -14.76 18.45
C VAL A 41 26.41 -14.60 19.02
N ALA A 42 26.25 -14.62 20.35
CA ALA A 42 24.96 -14.40 20.98
C ALA A 42 24.45 -12.97 20.75
N LEU A 43 25.30 -11.95 20.89
CA LEU A 43 24.94 -10.56 20.63
C LEU A 43 24.59 -10.31 19.16
N THR A 44 25.32 -10.90 18.21
CA THR A 44 24.98 -10.78 16.79
C THR A 44 23.69 -11.50 16.45
N ALA A 45 23.42 -12.67 17.05
CA ALA A 45 22.14 -13.37 16.89
C ALA A 45 20.97 -12.55 17.46
N VAL A 46 21.11 -12.01 18.67
CA VAL A 46 20.09 -11.15 19.30
C VAL A 46 19.84 -9.89 18.44
N PHE A 47 20.89 -9.24 17.95
CA PHE A 47 20.75 -8.09 17.05
C PHE A 47 20.14 -8.49 15.69
N ALA A 48 20.44 -9.66 15.15
CA ALA A 48 19.86 -10.12 13.90
C ALA A 48 18.37 -10.51 14.03
N ILE A 49 17.92 -10.92 15.22
CA ILE A 49 16.53 -11.31 15.52
C ILE A 49 15.69 -10.08 15.91
N ASN A 50 16.26 -9.17 16.69
CA ASN A 50 15.56 -7.99 17.21
C ASN A 50 15.78 -6.74 16.35
N GLY A 51 16.85 -6.68 15.56
CA GLY A 51 17.16 -5.60 14.64
C GLY A 51 16.35 -5.70 13.36
N GLY A 52 15.54 -4.68 13.12
CA GLY A 52 14.70 -4.53 11.94
C GLY A 52 13.68 -3.44 12.17
N TYR A 53 13.12 -2.95 11.09
CA TYR A 53 12.03 -1.99 11.10
C TYR A 53 10.73 -2.69 10.73
N VAL A 54 9.65 -2.20 11.32
CA VAL A 54 8.29 -2.68 11.06
C VAL A 54 7.66 -1.81 9.99
N VAL A 55 7.21 -2.46 8.93
CA VAL A 55 6.38 -1.86 7.89
C VAL A 55 4.95 -2.31 8.11
N SER A 56 4.09 -1.36 8.49
CA SER A 56 2.67 -1.62 8.71
C SER A 56 1.87 -1.16 7.50
N PHE A 57 0.81 -1.89 7.16
CA PHE A 57 -0.08 -1.55 6.06
C PHE A 57 -1.44 -1.12 6.62
N ASP A 58 -1.78 0.15 6.44
CA ASP A 58 -3.10 0.68 6.76
C ASP A 58 -3.91 0.75 5.47
N THR A 59 -4.90 -0.11 5.33
CA THR A 59 -5.68 -0.23 4.10
C THR A 59 -6.80 0.80 3.98
N ASP A 60 -6.94 1.70 4.96
CA ASP A 60 -7.99 2.72 5.01
C ASP A 60 -9.39 2.12 4.79
N GLY A 61 -9.69 1.04 5.52
CA GLY A 61 -10.98 0.35 5.43
C GLY A 61 -11.11 -0.65 4.28
N GLY A 62 -10.02 -0.98 3.59
CA GLY A 62 -9.92 -2.18 2.75
C GLY A 62 -9.67 -3.47 3.56
N GLU A 63 -9.39 -4.57 2.87
CA GLU A 63 -8.97 -5.83 3.50
C GLU A 63 -7.67 -5.67 4.30
N ALA A 64 -7.56 -6.30 5.46
CA ALA A 64 -6.39 -6.17 6.32
C ALA A 64 -5.17 -6.91 5.75
N ILE A 65 -3.99 -6.29 5.89
CA ILE A 65 -2.72 -6.82 5.40
C ILE A 65 -1.75 -6.93 6.58
N GLU A 66 -1.08 -8.09 6.68
CA GLU A 66 -0.10 -8.35 7.74
C GLU A 66 1.14 -7.46 7.59
N SER A 67 1.65 -6.98 8.73
CA SER A 67 2.88 -6.18 8.77
C SER A 67 4.11 -7.01 8.40
N GLN A 68 5.14 -6.34 7.89
CA GLN A 68 6.42 -6.95 7.57
C GLN A 68 7.53 -6.44 8.50
N LYS A 69 8.44 -7.32 8.91
CA LYS A 69 9.64 -6.96 9.67
C LYS A 69 10.88 -7.14 8.80
N LEU A 70 11.53 -6.02 8.47
CA LEU A 70 12.59 -5.98 7.45
C LEU A 70 13.86 -5.33 8.00
N ARG A 71 15.01 -5.66 7.42
CA ARG A 71 16.29 -5.03 7.79
C ARG A 71 16.42 -3.67 7.11
N HIS A 72 17.16 -2.76 7.74
CA HIS A 72 17.55 -1.49 7.12
C HIS A 72 18.09 -1.69 5.69
N GLY A 73 17.61 -0.89 4.73
CA GLY A 73 18.02 -0.91 3.34
C GLY A 73 17.39 -2.04 2.49
N SER A 74 16.50 -2.85 3.07
CA SER A 74 15.76 -3.88 2.32
C SER A 74 14.56 -3.25 1.59
N PHE A 75 14.14 -3.88 0.49
CA PHE A 75 12.86 -3.59 -0.15
C PHE A 75 11.73 -4.24 0.63
N VAL A 76 10.56 -3.61 0.60
CA VAL A 76 9.32 -4.17 1.14
C VAL A 76 8.74 -5.13 0.11
N GLU A 77 8.29 -6.30 0.54
CA GLU A 77 7.56 -7.22 -0.35
C GLU A 77 6.20 -6.60 -0.67
N ASP A 78 5.85 -6.50 -1.95
CA ASP A 78 4.55 -5.96 -2.36
C ASP A 78 3.43 -6.83 -1.76
N PRO A 79 2.56 -6.28 -0.90
CA PRO A 79 1.49 -7.06 -0.28
C PRO A 79 0.34 -7.39 -1.27
N GLY A 80 0.43 -6.91 -2.51
CA GLY A 80 -0.63 -6.96 -3.49
C GLY A 80 -1.60 -5.78 -3.35
N THR A 81 -2.58 -5.73 -4.25
CA THR A 81 -3.61 -4.70 -4.24
C THR A 81 -4.73 -5.08 -3.28
N PRO A 82 -4.96 -4.31 -2.19
CA PRO A 82 -6.13 -4.54 -1.34
C PRO A 82 -7.43 -4.30 -2.11
N MET A 83 -8.53 -4.85 -1.61
CA MET A 83 -9.87 -4.58 -2.13
C MET A 83 -10.65 -3.66 -1.18
N LYS A 84 -11.29 -2.62 -1.74
CA LYS A 84 -12.26 -1.76 -1.05
C LYS A 84 -13.46 -1.55 -1.96
N ALA A 85 -14.62 -2.06 -1.53
CA ALA A 85 -15.83 -2.06 -2.37
C ALA A 85 -16.25 -0.63 -2.76
N GLY A 86 -16.41 -0.39 -4.07
CA GLY A 86 -16.80 0.92 -4.61
C GLY A 86 -15.65 1.91 -4.80
N TYR A 87 -14.41 1.49 -4.59
CA TYR A 87 -13.23 2.32 -4.77
C TYR A 87 -12.19 1.60 -5.65
N GLU A 88 -11.39 2.40 -6.34
CA GLU A 88 -10.22 1.98 -7.11
C GLU A 88 -8.96 2.30 -6.31
N PHE A 89 -8.06 1.31 -6.22
CA PHE A 89 -6.79 1.47 -5.50
C PHE A 89 -5.83 2.34 -6.32
N GLU A 90 -5.39 3.46 -5.73
CA GLU A 90 -4.46 4.39 -6.38
C GLU A 90 -3.00 4.02 -6.09
N GLY A 91 -2.72 3.53 -4.88
CA GLY A 91 -1.37 3.18 -4.45
C GLY A 91 -1.18 3.25 -2.94
N TRP A 92 0.06 2.98 -2.52
CA TRP A 92 0.51 3.11 -1.14
C TRP A 92 1.22 4.44 -0.95
N PHE A 93 0.91 5.14 0.14
CA PHE A 93 1.50 6.42 0.50
C PHE A 93 2.00 6.41 1.95
N TYR A 94 2.91 7.30 2.30
CA TYR A 94 3.43 7.41 3.67
C TYR A 94 3.65 8.85 4.10
N GLY A 95 3.78 9.04 5.42
CA GLY A 95 3.93 10.35 6.04
C GLY A 95 2.60 11.00 6.43
N PRO A 96 2.65 12.12 7.17
CA PRO A 96 1.47 12.72 7.81
C PRO A 96 0.43 13.23 6.82
N ASP A 97 0.86 13.75 5.67
CA ASP A 97 -0.01 14.34 4.66
C ASP A 97 -0.41 13.33 3.56
N LEU A 98 0.09 12.10 3.65
CA LEU A 98 -0.07 11.04 2.64
C LEU A 98 0.37 11.46 1.23
N GLU A 99 1.20 12.48 1.06
CA GLU A 99 1.63 12.97 -0.26
C GLU A 99 2.79 12.18 -0.87
N ASN A 100 3.48 11.36 -0.07
CA ASN A 100 4.64 10.61 -0.54
C ASN A 100 4.24 9.22 -1.04
N PRO A 101 4.25 8.95 -2.37
CA PRO A 101 4.00 7.61 -2.88
C PRO A 101 5.13 6.66 -2.49
N TRP A 102 4.76 5.42 -2.20
CA TRP A 102 5.68 4.33 -1.97
C TRP A 102 5.71 3.39 -3.18
N TYR A 103 6.90 3.24 -3.78
CA TYR A 103 7.16 2.34 -4.88
C TYR A 103 8.04 1.18 -4.37
N PHE A 104 7.51 -0.04 -4.36
CA PHE A 104 8.17 -1.22 -3.77
C PHE A 104 9.50 -1.62 -4.44
N ASP A 105 9.70 -1.21 -5.69
CA ASP A 105 10.92 -1.44 -6.48
C ASP A 105 11.99 -0.34 -6.32
N ILE A 106 11.64 0.80 -5.72
CA ILE A 106 12.52 1.95 -5.56
C ILE A 106 12.83 2.23 -4.09
N ASN A 107 11.80 2.25 -3.24
CA ASN A 107 11.92 2.64 -1.85
C ASN A 107 12.49 1.51 -0.98
N LYS A 108 13.36 1.89 -0.04
CA LYS A 108 13.98 0.99 0.92
C LYS A 108 13.61 1.40 2.33
N VAL A 109 13.46 0.40 3.20
CA VAL A 109 13.11 0.64 4.60
C VAL A 109 14.32 1.20 5.34
N SER A 110 14.17 2.38 5.94
CA SER A 110 15.19 3.00 6.79
C SER A 110 14.73 3.23 8.23
N GLU A 111 13.42 3.14 8.47
CA GLU A 111 12.77 3.30 9.76
C GLU A 111 11.43 2.57 9.78
N ASP A 112 10.78 2.53 10.94
CA ASP A 112 9.41 2.04 11.04
C ASP A 112 8.50 2.95 10.23
N VAL A 113 7.73 2.37 9.30
CA VAL A 113 6.88 3.14 8.39
C VAL A 113 5.49 2.50 8.33
N THR A 114 4.48 3.35 8.31
CA THR A 114 3.11 2.95 7.99
C THR A 114 2.83 3.38 6.56
N LEU A 115 2.52 2.41 5.70
CA LEU A 115 2.06 2.61 4.35
C LEU A 115 0.54 2.61 4.38
N THR A 116 -0.06 3.72 3.99
CA THR A 116 -1.52 3.88 3.94
C THR A 116 -2.00 3.80 2.49
N ALA A 117 -3.02 2.98 2.26
CA ALA A 117 -3.66 2.84 0.97
C ALA A 117 -4.46 4.10 0.62
N ARG A 118 -4.35 4.55 -0.63
CA ARG A 118 -5.17 5.62 -1.17
C ARG A 118 -6.15 5.08 -2.20
N TRP A 119 -7.33 5.68 -2.22
CA TRP A 119 -8.50 5.21 -2.95
C TRP A 119 -9.17 6.36 -3.70
N THR A 120 -9.61 6.10 -4.93
CA THR A 120 -10.50 6.98 -5.68
C THR A 120 -11.88 6.31 -5.81
N PRO A 121 -13.00 7.02 -5.59
CA PRO A 121 -14.32 6.42 -5.80
C PRO A 121 -14.50 5.93 -7.24
N ALA A 122 -15.00 4.70 -7.40
CA ALA A 122 -15.16 4.07 -8.70
C ALA A 122 -16.18 4.81 -9.58
N LYS A 123 -15.97 4.75 -10.89
CA LYS A 123 -16.95 5.24 -11.87
C LYS A 123 -17.95 4.14 -12.20
N VAL A 124 -19.24 4.49 -12.12
CA VAL A 124 -20.36 3.60 -12.35
C VAL A 124 -21.04 3.99 -13.65
N THR A 125 -21.09 3.06 -14.59
CA THR A 125 -21.81 3.24 -15.85
C THR A 125 -23.29 2.97 -15.64
N VAL A 126 -24.11 3.96 -15.92
CA VAL A 126 -25.57 3.89 -15.86
C VAL A 126 -26.11 3.79 -17.28
N ARG A 127 -26.76 2.69 -17.60
CA ARG A 127 -27.53 2.50 -18.83
C ARG A 127 -29.00 2.70 -18.57
N PHE A 128 -29.72 3.06 -19.62
CA PHE A 128 -31.14 3.33 -19.55
C PHE A 128 -31.92 2.39 -20.48
N ASP A 129 -32.91 1.72 -19.91
CA ASP A 129 -33.95 1.00 -20.64
C ASP A 129 -35.23 1.84 -20.62
N LEU A 130 -35.62 2.37 -21.78
CA LEU A 130 -36.76 3.27 -21.89
C LEU A 130 -38.12 2.55 -21.79
N ASP A 131 -38.15 1.22 -21.72
CA ASP A 131 -39.38 0.40 -21.66
C ASP A 131 -40.41 0.82 -22.73
N GLY A 132 -39.94 0.91 -23.97
CA GLY A 132 -40.76 1.33 -25.13
C GLY A 132 -41.05 2.82 -25.22
N GLY A 133 -40.43 3.66 -24.38
CA GLY A 133 -40.34 5.11 -24.58
C GLY A 133 -39.22 5.50 -25.56
N ILE A 134 -39.10 6.80 -25.79
CA ILE A 134 -38.03 7.43 -26.56
C ILE A 134 -37.43 8.59 -25.77
N TRP A 135 -36.19 8.97 -26.09
CA TRP A 135 -35.56 10.14 -25.50
C TRP A 135 -36.35 11.41 -25.80
N SER A 136 -36.39 12.35 -24.85
CA SER A 136 -36.91 13.70 -25.10
C SER A 136 -36.02 14.43 -26.11
N GLU A 137 -36.55 15.44 -26.80
CA GLU A 137 -35.75 16.23 -27.75
C GLU A 137 -34.49 16.83 -27.10
N ALA A 138 -34.56 17.21 -25.82
CA ALA A 138 -33.43 17.75 -25.07
C ALA A 138 -32.34 16.71 -24.76
N ASP A 139 -32.71 15.43 -24.66
CA ASP A 139 -31.81 14.33 -24.32
C ASP A 139 -31.32 13.58 -25.58
N GLN A 140 -32.06 13.63 -26.68
CA GLN A 140 -31.71 12.98 -27.96
C GLN A 140 -30.34 13.42 -28.49
N GLU A 141 -29.97 14.70 -28.36
CA GLU A 141 -28.66 15.19 -28.80
C GLU A 141 -27.50 14.61 -27.98
N LYS A 142 -27.73 14.34 -26.68
CA LYS A 142 -26.71 13.85 -25.75
C LYS A 142 -26.60 12.33 -25.76
N MET A 143 -27.72 11.64 -25.98
CA MET A 143 -27.81 10.19 -25.88
C MET A 143 -27.70 9.47 -27.23
N SER A 144 -27.97 10.12 -28.38
CA SER A 144 -27.93 9.50 -29.72
C SER A 144 -26.55 9.51 -30.42
N ALA A 145 -25.50 10.05 -29.80
CA ALA A 145 -24.18 10.16 -30.42
C ALA A 145 -23.34 8.88 -30.28
N GLY A 146 -23.68 7.79 -30.99
CA GLY A 146 -22.78 6.63 -31.07
C GLY A 146 -23.35 5.36 -31.68
N THR A 147 -23.31 5.28 -33.01
CA THR A 147 -23.39 4.00 -33.75
C THR A 147 -22.07 3.24 -33.57
N ALA A 148 -21.94 2.54 -32.45
CA ALA A 148 -21.10 1.35 -32.18
C ALA A 148 -20.85 1.27 -30.67
N ALA A 149 -21.56 0.37 -29.96
CA ALA A 149 -21.30 -0.04 -28.57
C ALA A 149 -21.26 1.05 -27.46
N GLY A 150 -21.57 2.32 -27.75
CA GLY A 150 -21.56 3.40 -26.75
C GLY A 150 -22.40 4.61 -27.18
N ALA A 151 -23.66 4.63 -26.75
CA ALA A 151 -24.62 5.73 -26.76
C ALA A 151 -25.76 5.25 -25.83
N ASP A 152 -26.38 6.10 -25.02
CA ASP A 152 -27.29 5.77 -23.89
C ASP A 152 -26.63 5.35 -22.56
N SER A 153 -25.50 5.96 -22.17
CA SER A 153 -24.95 5.78 -20.81
C SER A 153 -24.49 7.06 -20.14
N LEU A 154 -24.72 7.14 -18.83
CA LEU A 154 -24.26 8.20 -17.92
C LEU A 154 -23.18 7.63 -16.99
N GLU A 155 -22.09 8.36 -16.76
CA GLU A 155 -21.12 8.00 -15.72
C GLU A 155 -21.45 8.74 -14.42
N VAL A 156 -21.66 7.99 -13.35
CA VAL A 156 -21.84 8.51 -11.99
C VAL A 156 -20.71 8.04 -11.08
N THR A 157 -20.54 8.69 -9.93
CA THR A 157 -19.43 8.37 -9.00
C THR A 157 -19.99 7.60 -7.80
N PHE A 158 -19.34 6.49 -7.45
CA PHE A 158 -19.72 5.72 -6.26
C PHE A 158 -19.66 6.60 -5.01
N GLY A 159 -20.65 6.48 -4.14
CA GLY A 159 -20.75 7.30 -2.93
C GLY A 159 -21.26 8.72 -3.16
N GLU A 160 -21.55 9.12 -4.40
CA GLU A 160 -22.23 10.37 -4.73
C GLU A 160 -23.68 10.12 -5.15
N ASN A 161 -24.46 11.18 -5.33
CA ASN A 161 -25.82 11.06 -5.85
C ASN A 161 -25.80 10.85 -7.39
N TYR A 162 -26.85 10.22 -7.95
CA TYR A 162 -26.97 10.03 -9.41
C TYR A 162 -26.95 11.35 -10.19
N GLY A 163 -27.42 12.44 -9.60
CA GLY A 163 -27.54 13.73 -10.27
C GLY A 163 -28.66 13.75 -11.31
N VAL A 164 -28.67 14.76 -12.17
CA VAL A 164 -29.77 14.99 -13.12
C VAL A 164 -29.91 13.81 -14.08
N LEU A 165 -31.07 13.15 -14.03
CA LEU A 165 -31.41 12.02 -14.90
C LEU A 165 -32.27 12.48 -16.08
N PRO A 166 -32.12 11.84 -17.26
CA PRO A 166 -32.93 12.16 -18.42
C PRO A 166 -34.40 11.79 -18.20
N VAL A 167 -35.29 12.46 -18.92
CA VAL A 167 -36.75 12.28 -18.80
C VAL A 167 -37.31 11.85 -20.16
N PRO A 168 -37.49 10.55 -20.41
CA PRO A 168 -37.99 10.06 -21.68
C PRO A 168 -39.48 10.38 -21.87
N VAL A 169 -39.97 10.24 -23.09
CA VAL A 169 -41.38 10.40 -23.46
C VAL A 169 -41.93 9.12 -24.09
N LYS A 170 -43.22 8.85 -23.87
CA LYS A 170 -43.93 7.70 -24.44
C LYS A 170 -45.36 8.11 -24.79
N GLU A 171 -45.79 7.82 -26.01
CA GLU A 171 -47.14 8.18 -26.46
C GLU A 171 -48.20 7.52 -25.58
N GLY A 172 -49.14 8.32 -25.08
CA GLY A 172 -50.25 7.84 -24.26
C GLY A 172 -49.89 7.47 -22.81
N ALA A 173 -48.68 7.76 -22.32
CA ALA A 173 -48.26 7.50 -20.95
C ALA A 173 -47.47 8.67 -20.34
N VAL A 174 -47.46 8.77 -19.01
CA VAL A 174 -46.67 9.75 -18.26
C VAL A 174 -45.47 9.06 -17.63
N PHE A 175 -44.28 9.65 -17.75
CA PHE A 175 -43.09 9.13 -17.09
C PHE A 175 -43.23 9.24 -15.57
N ASP A 176 -43.12 8.11 -14.87
CA ASP A 176 -43.30 7.99 -13.41
C ASP A 176 -41.96 7.94 -12.66
N GLY A 177 -40.86 7.61 -13.35
CA GLY A 177 -39.51 7.61 -12.80
C GLY A 177 -38.63 6.45 -13.26
N TRP A 178 -37.41 6.41 -12.74
CA TRP A 178 -36.44 5.34 -12.99
C TRP A 178 -36.49 4.29 -11.89
N ARG A 179 -36.32 3.01 -12.25
CA ARG A 179 -36.10 1.92 -11.30
C ARG A 179 -34.79 1.18 -11.54
N TYR A 180 -34.11 0.82 -10.46
CA TYR A 180 -32.94 -0.05 -10.47
C TYR A 180 -33.09 -1.11 -9.38
N SER A 181 -32.96 -2.40 -9.74
CA SER A 181 -33.11 -3.52 -8.81
C SER A 181 -34.39 -3.45 -7.96
N GLY A 182 -35.47 -2.90 -8.52
CA GLY A 182 -36.76 -2.73 -7.85
C GLY A 182 -36.89 -1.49 -6.96
N GLN A 183 -35.85 -0.66 -6.82
CA GLN A 183 -35.91 0.60 -6.09
C GLN A 183 -36.12 1.78 -7.04
N ASN A 184 -36.84 2.80 -6.57
CA ASN A 184 -36.97 4.06 -7.32
C ASN A 184 -35.67 4.85 -7.20
N ILE A 185 -35.16 5.33 -8.33
CA ILE A 185 -33.93 6.10 -8.42
C ILE A 185 -34.29 7.54 -8.83
N THR A 186 -33.75 8.49 -8.08
CA THR A 186 -33.88 9.94 -8.30
C THR A 186 -32.49 10.59 -8.35
N GLU A 187 -32.45 11.87 -8.70
CA GLU A 187 -31.19 12.64 -8.71
C GLU A 187 -30.48 12.68 -7.36
N ASP A 188 -31.23 12.56 -6.25
CA ASP A 188 -30.73 12.56 -4.88
C ASP A 188 -30.39 11.16 -4.35
N THR A 189 -30.66 10.12 -5.13
CA THR A 189 -30.37 8.75 -4.70
C THR A 189 -28.86 8.52 -4.72
N LYS A 190 -28.31 7.94 -3.65
CA LYS A 190 -26.87 7.69 -3.53
C LYS A 190 -26.47 6.42 -4.25
N VAL A 191 -25.39 6.49 -5.04
CA VAL A 191 -24.80 5.35 -5.74
C VAL A 191 -24.05 4.48 -4.72
N THR A 192 -24.62 3.32 -4.40
CA THR A 192 -24.10 2.41 -3.36
C THR A 192 -23.68 1.04 -3.87
N VAL A 193 -23.93 0.77 -5.15
CA VAL A 193 -23.54 -0.47 -5.82
C VAL A 193 -22.51 -0.12 -6.89
N ASN A 194 -21.37 -0.80 -6.89
CA ASN A 194 -20.36 -0.64 -7.94
C ASN A 194 -20.73 -1.47 -9.18
N GLY A 195 -20.18 -1.13 -10.35
CA GLY A 195 -20.41 -1.80 -11.62
C GLY A 195 -21.49 -1.12 -12.48
N GLU A 196 -22.00 -1.82 -13.47
CA GLU A 196 -23.01 -1.26 -14.40
C GLU A 196 -24.42 -1.28 -13.77
N HIS A 197 -25.14 -0.17 -13.91
CA HIS A 197 -26.53 -0.06 -13.50
C HIS A 197 -27.43 0.03 -14.73
N LEU A 198 -28.51 -0.75 -14.77
CA LEU A 198 -29.55 -0.63 -15.79
C LEU A 198 -30.81 -0.04 -15.17
N LEU A 199 -31.06 1.24 -15.43
CA LEU A 199 -32.25 1.95 -14.98
C LEU A 199 -33.38 1.73 -15.97
N THR A 200 -34.50 1.19 -15.52
CA THR A 200 -35.69 0.95 -16.35
C THR A 200 -36.73 2.04 -16.11
N ALA A 201 -37.22 2.65 -17.19
CA ALA A 201 -38.26 3.66 -17.14
C ALA A 201 -39.57 3.04 -16.65
N GLN A 202 -40.31 3.78 -15.83
CA GLN A 202 -41.66 3.42 -15.40
C GLN A 202 -42.66 4.43 -15.93
N TRP A 203 -43.85 3.94 -16.27
CA TRP A 203 -44.88 4.69 -16.97
C TRP A 203 -46.22 4.53 -16.25
N LYS A 204 -47.01 5.60 -16.21
CA LYS A 204 -48.36 5.65 -15.64
C LYS A 204 -49.40 6.02 -16.69
#